data_AF-A0A969MN39-F1
#
_entry.id   AF-A0A969MN39-F1
#
_cell.length_a   1.000
_cell.length_b   1.000
_cell.length_c   1.000
_cell.angle_alpha   90.00
_cell.angle_beta   90.00
_cell.angle_gamma   90.00
#
_symmetry.space_group_name_H-M   'P 1'
#
loop_
_entity.id
_entity.type
_entity.pdbx_description
1 polymer ?
#
loop_
_entity_poly.entity_id
_entity_poly.type
_entity_poly.pdbx_seq_one_letter_code
_entity_poly.pdbx_strand_id
1 'polypeptide(L)'
;MRLPCYFLTKLLLEITGFNNNYKKVFQLDYRYDSVHSSSVINSCIIPKKNQLNSLDKLRHKASIEVAELIYENILLQQEIVKINKQHDEIDKVFKLIAKSQQYVNQQEIYKNALLDLNKVLSKADKLNNVTFDYISEILINTKLKTNEISVFSNNVTDKYLSIEAQHLQLKEDYQHLKDVSSNYDSLVKIDK
;
A
#
# COMPACT_ATOMS: atom_id res chain seq x y z
N MET A 1 5.23 -2.08 14.45
CA MET A 1 6.33 -1.12 14.17
C MET A 1 6.23 -0.77 12.69
N ARG A 2 5.70 0.41 12.34
CA ARG A 2 5.48 0.80 10.93
C ARG A 2 6.78 1.38 10.37
N LEU A 3 7.43 0.69 9.43
CA LEU A 3 8.56 1.26 8.70
C LEU A 3 8.01 2.36 7.78
N PRO A 4 8.38 3.64 8.00
CA PRO A 4 7.88 4.72 7.17
C PRO A 4 8.36 4.51 5.73
N CYS A 5 7.54 4.85 4.74
CA CYS A 5 7.85 4.70 3.30
C CYS A 5 9.20 5.31 2.89
N TYR A 6 9.76 6.21 3.72
CA TYR A 6 11.14 6.68 3.69
C TYR A 6 12.21 5.57 3.62
N PHE A 7 12.05 4.48 4.38
CA PHE A 7 13.02 3.38 4.41
C PHE A 7 13.02 2.62 3.08
N LEU A 8 11.83 2.38 2.51
CA LEU A 8 11.68 1.73 1.21
C LEU A 8 12.22 2.59 0.07
N THR A 9 12.02 3.91 0.12
CA THR A 9 12.59 4.83 -0.88
C THR A 9 14.11 4.92 -0.80
N LYS A 10 14.67 4.93 0.42
CA LYS A 10 16.12 4.90 0.63
C LYS A 10 16.74 3.57 0.18
N LEU A 11 16.08 2.45 0.46
CA LEU A 11 16.50 1.13 0.02
C LEU A 11 16.43 0.99 -1.51
N LEU A 12 15.40 1.54 -2.15
CA LEU A 12 15.28 1.63 -3.61
C LEU A 12 16.45 2.40 -4.22
N LEU A 13 16.82 3.54 -3.64
CA LEU A 13 17.97 4.36 -4.05
C LEU A 13 19.29 3.60 -3.93
N GLU A 14 19.52 2.89 -2.82
CA GLU A 14 20.75 2.15 -2.57
C GLU A 14 20.88 0.90 -3.46
N ILE A 15 19.77 0.22 -3.77
CA ILE A 15 19.76 -1.02 -4.55
C ILE A 15 19.85 -0.76 -6.06
N THR A 16 19.25 0.32 -6.53
CA THR A 16 19.27 0.68 -7.97
C THR A 16 20.61 1.22 -8.45
N GLY A 17 21.52 1.59 -7.53
CA GLY A 17 22.88 2.00 -7.89
C GLY A 17 22.91 3.27 -8.74
N PHE A 18 21.91 4.15 -8.63
CA PHE A 18 21.92 5.47 -9.24
C PHE A 18 23.00 6.34 -8.58
N ASN A 19 24.24 6.16 -9.02
CA ASN A 19 25.38 6.96 -8.64
C ASN A 19 25.08 8.44 -8.94
N ASN A 20 25.38 9.31 -7.97
CA ASN A 20 25.41 10.78 -7.84
C ASN A 20 24.99 11.76 -8.98
N ASN A 21 24.80 11.33 -10.22
CA ASN A 21 24.29 12.13 -11.34
C ASN A 21 22.75 12.23 -11.38
N TYR A 22 22.04 11.44 -10.57
CA TYR A 22 20.57 11.42 -10.52
C TYR A 22 20.08 11.67 -9.09
N LYS A 23 20.46 12.82 -8.52
CA LYS A 23 19.83 13.36 -7.31
C LYS A 23 18.40 13.81 -7.65
N LYS A 24 17.41 12.93 -7.50
CA LYS A 24 16.02 13.26 -7.15
C LYS A 24 15.17 11.98 -7.20
N VAL A 25 14.83 11.44 -6.03
CA VAL A 25 13.93 10.30 -5.90
C VAL A 25 12.87 10.66 -4.87
N PHE A 26 11.61 10.63 -5.34
CA PHE A 26 10.32 10.81 -4.68
C PHE A 26 10.17 11.94 -3.65
N GLN A 27 9.32 12.93 -3.98
CA GLN A 27 8.65 13.77 -2.99
C GLN A 27 7.28 13.13 -2.72
N LEU A 28 7.15 12.47 -1.56
CA LEU A 28 5.85 12.15 -0.99
C LEU A 28 5.50 13.32 -0.07
N ASP A 29 4.46 14.09 -0.40
CA ASP A 29 3.89 15.09 0.50
C ASP A 29 3.25 14.38 1.71
N TYR A 30 4.09 14.01 2.67
CA TYR A 30 3.65 13.78 4.04
C TYR A 30 3.36 15.14 4.66
N ARG A 31 2.11 15.62 4.56
CA ARG A 31 1.64 16.65 5.48
C ARG A 31 1.38 16.00 6.83
N TYR A 32 2.45 15.86 7.60
CA TYR A 32 2.35 15.94 9.05
C TYR A 32 2.33 17.43 9.37
N ASP A 33 1.25 17.90 9.99
CA ASP A 33 1.12 19.30 10.40
C ASP A 33 2.28 19.69 11.33
N SER A 34 3.31 20.34 10.79
CA SER A 34 4.07 21.40 11.43
C SER A 34 4.99 22.11 10.42
N VAL A 35 4.57 23.32 10.04
CA VAL A 35 5.41 24.51 9.81
C VAL A 35 6.75 24.29 9.08
N HIS A 36 6.73 24.23 7.74
CA HIS A 36 7.50 25.14 6.85
C HIS A 36 7.28 24.80 5.37
N SER A 37 6.70 25.78 4.67
CA SER A 37 6.53 25.81 3.23
C SER A 37 7.87 25.96 2.51
N SER A 38 8.13 25.13 1.51
CA SER A 38 8.76 25.59 0.26
C SER A 38 8.56 24.55 -0.83
N SER A 39 7.71 24.94 -1.78
CA SER A 39 7.43 24.32 -3.07
C SER A 39 8.68 24.10 -3.92
N VAL A 40 8.98 22.87 -4.31
CA VAL A 40 9.80 22.59 -5.51
C VAL A 40 9.27 21.34 -6.21
N ILE A 41 8.33 21.56 -7.14
CA ILE A 41 7.85 20.56 -8.09
C ILE A 41 9.04 20.10 -8.94
N ASN A 42 9.38 18.81 -8.91
CA ASN A 42 10.32 18.21 -9.86
C ASN A 42 9.70 16.94 -10.45
N SER A 43 9.39 17.00 -11.74
CA SER A 43 8.93 15.87 -12.55
C SER A 43 10.05 14.83 -12.74
N CYS A 44 9.66 13.57 -12.89
CA CYS A 44 10.56 12.43 -13.11
C CYS A 44 10.82 12.21 -14.61
N ILE A 45 12.06 11.94 -14.98
CA ILE A 45 12.43 11.49 -16.33
C ILE A 45 12.83 10.02 -16.23
N ILE A 46 11.92 9.14 -16.68
CA ILE A 46 12.21 7.71 -16.86
C ILE A 46 13.17 7.59 -18.06
N PRO A 47 14.38 7.03 -17.90
CA PRO A 47 15.29 6.88 -19.03
C PRO A 47 14.67 5.97 -20.10
N LYS A 48 14.75 6.39 -21.36
CA LYS A 48 14.26 5.59 -22.49
C LYS A 48 15.09 4.30 -22.59
N LYS A 49 14.39 3.15 -22.69
CA LYS A 49 14.88 1.75 -22.75
C LYS A 49 16.06 1.47 -23.71
N ASN A 50 16.36 2.38 -24.64
CA ASN A 50 17.18 2.11 -25.82
C ASN A 50 18.71 2.25 -25.62
N GLN A 51 19.21 2.55 -24.40
CA GLN A 51 20.65 2.74 -24.15
C GLN A 51 21.21 1.92 -22.97
N LEU A 52 20.42 1.03 -22.37
CA LEU A 52 20.81 0.30 -21.15
C LEU A 52 21.44 -1.06 -21.48
N ASN A 53 22.52 -1.44 -20.77
CA ASN A 53 23.05 -2.81 -20.80
C ASN A 53 22.03 -3.78 -20.14
N SER A 54 22.29 -5.09 -20.21
CA SER A 54 21.37 -6.11 -19.67
C SER A 54 21.08 -5.95 -18.17
N LEU A 55 22.08 -5.57 -17.37
CA LEU A 55 21.95 -5.34 -15.93
C LEU A 55 21.13 -4.08 -15.61
N ASP A 56 21.37 -3.00 -16.35
CA ASP A 56 20.65 -1.75 -16.18
C ASP A 56 19.19 -1.87 -16.63
N LYS A 57 18.90 -2.69 -17.66
CA LYS A 57 17.53 -3.06 -18.04
C LYS A 57 16.81 -3.81 -16.93
N LEU A 58 17.52 -4.72 -16.25
CA LEU A 58 16.96 -5.49 -15.13
C LEU A 58 16.67 -4.59 -13.93
N ARG A 59 17.62 -3.74 -13.54
CA ARG A 59 17.43 -2.73 -12.48
C ARG A 59 16.30 -1.77 -12.80
N HIS A 60 16.20 -1.32 -14.05
CA HIS A 60 15.14 -0.42 -14.49
C HIS A 60 13.76 -1.08 -14.39
N LYS A 61 13.61 -2.33 -14.83
CA LYS A 61 12.35 -3.08 -14.69
C LYS A 61 11.94 -3.21 -13.23
N ALA A 62 12.86 -3.63 -12.36
CA ALA A 62 12.60 -3.75 -10.93
C ALA A 62 12.23 -2.40 -10.28
N SER A 63 12.83 -1.30 -10.72
CA SER A 63 12.53 0.04 -10.22
C SER A 63 11.10 0.46 -10.55
N ILE A 64 10.62 0.18 -11.78
CA ILE A 64 9.25 0.47 -12.19
C ILE A 64 8.27 -0.34 -11.36
N GLU A 65 8.50 -1.64 -11.25
CA GLU A 65 7.62 -2.56 -10.52
C GLU A 65 7.51 -2.20 -9.03
N VAL A 66 8.62 -1.90 -8.36
CA VAL A 66 8.58 -1.45 -6.96
C VAL A 66 7.91 -0.08 -6.82
N ALA A 67 8.13 0.84 -7.77
CA ALA A 67 7.48 2.14 -7.72
C ALA A 67 5.94 2.02 -7.82
N GLU A 68 5.44 1.14 -8.67
CA GLU A 68 4.02 0.82 -8.79
C GLU A 68 3.47 0.24 -7.47
N LEU A 69 4.14 -0.75 -6.89
CA LEU A 69 3.73 -1.36 -5.61
C LEU A 69 3.74 -0.35 -4.45
N ILE A 70 4.72 0.54 -4.39
CA ILE A 70 4.77 1.62 -3.39
C ILE A 70 3.60 2.57 -3.59
N TYR A 71 3.31 2.97 -4.83
CA TYR A 71 2.20 3.86 -5.13
C TYR A 71 0.85 3.23 -4.73
N GLU A 72 0.64 1.95 -5.09
CA GLU A 72 -0.55 1.19 -4.66
C GLU A 72 -0.67 1.14 -3.14
N ASN A 73 0.44 0.89 -2.44
CA ASN A 73 0.47 0.85 -0.98
C ASN A 73 0.08 2.20 -0.36
N ILE A 74 0.56 3.32 -0.92
CA ILE A 74 0.19 4.66 -0.45
C ILE A 74 -1.30 4.91 -0.60
N LEU A 75 -1.89 4.54 -1.73
CA LEU A 75 -3.33 4.66 -1.95
C LEU A 75 -4.12 3.81 -0.94
N LEU A 76 -3.67 2.57 -0.70
CA LEU A 76 -4.26 1.69 0.31
C LEU A 76 -4.20 2.31 1.71
N GLN A 77 -3.06 2.90 2.11
CA GLN A 77 -2.92 3.56 3.42
C GLN A 77 -3.87 4.76 3.58
N GLN A 78 -4.02 5.58 2.54
CA GLN A 78 -4.98 6.69 2.55
C GLN A 78 -6.42 6.18 2.69
N GLU A 79 -6.71 5.04 2.09
CA GLU A 79 -8.02 4.41 2.16
C GLU A 79 -8.30 3.81 3.54
N ILE A 80 -7.34 3.10 4.13
CA ILE A 80 -7.41 2.58 5.51
C ILE A 80 -7.76 3.70 6.48
N VAL A 81 -7.18 4.91 6.32
CA VAL A 81 -7.52 6.07 7.16
C VAL A 81 -8.99 6.47 7.01
N LYS A 82 -9.53 6.48 5.78
CA LYS A 82 -10.95 6.79 5.53
C LYS A 82 -11.87 5.74 6.16
N ILE A 83 -11.55 4.47 5.99
CA ILE A 83 -12.34 3.34 6.52
C ILE A 83 -12.34 3.36 8.04
N ASN A 84 -11.18 3.61 8.68
CA ASN A 84 -11.11 3.76 10.14
C ASN A 84 -11.97 4.93 10.64
N LYS A 85 -11.97 6.06 9.92
CA LYS A 85 -12.83 7.20 10.28
C LYS A 85 -14.32 6.83 10.21
N GLN A 86 -14.74 6.16 9.14
CA GLN A 86 -16.12 5.68 8.99
C GLN A 86 -16.49 4.69 10.10
N HIS A 87 -15.59 3.75 10.40
CA HIS A 87 -15.75 2.79 11.48
C HIS A 87 -15.97 3.50 12.83
N ASP A 88 -15.13 4.47 13.17
CA ASP A 88 -15.23 5.25 14.41
C ASP A 88 -16.55 6.04 14.51
N GLU A 89 -17.02 6.59 13.39
CA GLU A 89 -18.30 7.32 13.33
C GLU A 89 -19.48 6.37 13.54
N ILE A 90 -19.50 5.22 12.86
CA ILE A 90 -20.53 4.19 13.01
C ILE A 90 -20.51 3.60 14.43
N ASP A 91 -19.34 3.36 15.02
CA ASP A 91 -19.20 2.82 16.38
C ASP A 91 -19.75 3.78 17.43
N LYS A 92 -19.52 5.09 17.28
CA LYS A 92 -20.11 6.10 18.16
C LYS A 92 -21.63 6.07 18.11
N VAL A 93 -22.23 6.03 16.92
CA VAL A 93 -23.69 5.96 16.77
C VAL A 93 -24.22 4.65 17.35
N PHE A 94 -23.58 3.52 17.03
CA PHE A 94 -23.94 2.21 17.56
C PHE A 94 -23.99 2.21 19.10
N LYS A 95 -22.97 2.76 19.76
CA LYS A 95 -22.90 2.87 21.23
C LYS A 95 -24.01 3.73 21.83
N LEU A 96 -24.50 4.74 21.10
CA LEU A 96 -25.63 5.57 21.52
C LEU A 96 -26.95 4.80 21.41
N ILE A 97 -27.21 4.20 20.25
CA ILE A 97 -28.48 3.48 19.99
C ILE A 97 -28.58 2.17 20.76
N ALA A 98 -27.44 1.53 21.11
CA ALA A 98 -27.38 0.27 21.88
C ALA A 98 -28.05 0.37 23.25
N LYS A 99 -28.17 1.57 23.82
CA LYS A 99 -28.81 1.81 25.13
C LYS A 99 -30.33 1.90 25.05
N SER A 100 -30.90 1.97 23.86
CA SER A 100 -32.34 2.20 23.65
C SER A 100 -33.00 1.00 22.99
N GLN A 101 -34.07 0.49 23.61
CA GLN A 101 -34.91 -0.57 23.05
C GLN A 101 -35.73 -0.13 21.82
N GLN A 102 -35.81 1.17 21.55
CA GLN A 102 -36.55 1.69 20.39
C GLN A 102 -35.79 1.50 19.07
N TYR A 103 -34.48 1.28 19.12
CA TYR A 103 -33.60 1.22 17.93
C TYR A 103 -33.04 -0.18 17.66
N VAL A 104 -33.70 -1.25 18.11
CA VAL A 104 -33.19 -2.63 17.97
C VAL A 104 -32.88 -2.99 16.52
N ASN A 105 -33.72 -2.59 15.56
CA ASN A 105 -33.48 -2.84 14.14
C ASN A 105 -32.25 -2.07 13.62
N GLN A 106 -32.07 -0.82 14.04
CA GLN A 106 -30.89 -0.03 13.69
C GLN A 106 -29.63 -0.61 14.34
N GLN A 107 -29.70 -1.10 15.57
CA GLN A 107 -28.55 -1.73 16.22
C GLN A 107 -27.98 -2.87 15.38
N GLU A 108 -28.83 -3.71 14.79
CA GLU A 108 -28.38 -4.80 13.93
C GLU A 108 -27.69 -4.30 12.65
N ILE A 109 -28.22 -3.27 12.01
CA ILE A 109 -27.63 -2.64 10.82
C ILE A 109 -26.22 -2.08 11.14
N TYR A 110 -26.10 -1.29 12.20
CA TYR A 110 -24.82 -0.70 12.60
C TYR A 110 -23.81 -1.76 13.04
N LYS A 111 -24.26 -2.81 13.74
CA LYS A 111 -23.41 -3.95 14.11
C LYS A 111 -22.85 -4.67 12.88
N ASN A 112 -23.69 -4.94 11.88
CA ASN A 112 -23.26 -5.59 10.64
C ASN A 112 -22.28 -4.70 9.87
N ALA A 113 -22.53 -3.39 9.81
CA ALA A 113 -21.60 -2.42 9.22
C ALA A 113 -20.22 -2.46 9.89
N LEU A 114 -20.17 -2.47 11.23
CA LEU A 114 -18.91 -2.58 11.97
C LEU A 114 -18.18 -3.90 11.69
N LEU A 115 -18.91 -5.02 11.62
CA LEU A 115 -18.30 -6.32 11.30
C LEU A 115 -17.69 -6.33 9.89
N ASP A 116 -18.37 -5.75 8.91
CA ASP A 116 -17.86 -5.71 7.54
C ASP A 116 -16.68 -4.76 7.39
N LEU A 117 -16.72 -3.57 8.01
CA LEU A 117 -15.58 -2.65 8.03
C LEU A 117 -14.35 -3.28 8.71
N ASN A 118 -14.53 -4.04 9.79
CA ASN A 118 -13.44 -4.78 10.43
C ASN A 118 -12.85 -5.86 9.52
N LYS A 119 -13.66 -6.55 8.72
CA LYS A 119 -13.15 -7.51 7.72
C LYS A 119 -12.32 -6.79 6.65
N VAL A 120 -12.78 -5.64 6.16
CA VAL A 120 -12.06 -4.82 5.17
C VAL A 120 -10.72 -4.38 5.75
N LEU A 121 -10.70 -3.81 6.96
CA LEU A 121 -9.46 -3.38 7.63
C LEU A 121 -8.49 -4.53 7.84
N SER A 122 -8.96 -5.69 8.31
CA SER A 122 -8.13 -6.89 8.48
C SER A 122 -7.53 -7.36 7.15
N LYS A 123 -8.29 -7.30 6.06
CA LYS A 123 -7.80 -7.66 4.73
C LYS A 123 -6.80 -6.62 4.19
N ALA A 124 -7.04 -5.33 4.44
CA ALA A 124 -6.13 -4.25 4.08
C ALA A 124 -4.77 -4.40 4.75
N ASP A 125 -4.74 -4.76 6.04
CA ASP A 125 -3.50 -5.02 6.77
C ASP A 125 -2.73 -6.22 6.20
N LYS A 126 -3.44 -7.29 5.82
CA LYS A 126 -2.83 -8.46 5.16
C LYS A 126 -2.23 -8.08 3.81
N LEU A 127 -2.98 -7.35 2.99
CA LEU A 127 -2.51 -6.86 1.69
C LEU A 127 -1.27 -5.99 1.86
N ASN A 128 -1.29 -5.05 2.82
CA ASN A 128 -0.16 -4.18 3.13
C ASN A 128 1.12 -4.96 3.49
N ASN A 129 1.00 -6.01 4.31
CA ASN A 129 2.15 -6.86 4.68
C ASN A 129 2.70 -7.63 3.47
N VAL A 130 1.81 -8.24 2.67
CA VAL A 130 2.23 -9.00 1.48
C VAL A 130 2.85 -8.08 0.41
N THR A 131 2.34 -6.86 0.23
CA THR A 131 2.97 -5.87 -0.66
C THR A 131 4.40 -5.53 -0.20
N PHE A 132 4.64 -5.44 1.12
CA PHE A 132 5.98 -5.20 1.65
C PHE A 132 6.93 -6.37 1.40
N ASP A 133 6.46 -7.59 1.62
CA ASP A 133 7.21 -8.81 1.32
C ASP A 133 7.51 -8.90 -0.18
N TYR A 134 6.56 -8.48 -1.03
CA TYR A 134 6.73 -8.49 -2.48
C TYR A 134 7.81 -7.51 -2.94
N ILE A 135 7.75 -6.26 -2.46
CA ILE A 135 8.78 -5.25 -2.71
C ILE A 135 10.15 -5.75 -2.26
N SER A 136 10.22 -6.32 -1.05
CA SER A 136 11.47 -6.83 -0.49
C SER A 136 12.08 -7.92 -1.37
N GLU A 137 11.26 -8.84 -1.88
CA GLU A 137 11.74 -9.92 -2.72
C GLU A 137 12.18 -9.43 -4.11
N ILE A 138 11.49 -8.47 -4.72
CA ILE A 138 11.96 -7.83 -5.97
C ILE A 138 13.35 -7.22 -5.79
N LEU A 139 13.56 -6.52 -4.67
CA LEU A 139 14.81 -5.86 -4.35
C LEU A 139 15.96 -6.85 -4.10
N ILE A 140 15.70 -7.92 -3.32
CA ILE A 140 16.66 -9.01 -3.09
C ILE A 140 17.03 -9.69 -4.41
N ASN A 141 16.03 -10.02 -5.23
CA ASN A 141 16.22 -10.73 -6.50
C ASN A 141 17.04 -9.91 -7.48
N THR A 142 16.75 -8.61 -7.53
CA THR A 142 17.52 -7.65 -8.32
C THR A 142 18.97 -7.61 -7.85
N LYS A 143 19.21 -7.53 -6.54
CA LYS A 143 20.57 -7.47 -5.99
C LYS A 143 21.36 -8.76 -6.28
N LEU A 144 20.76 -9.93 -6.05
CA LEU A 144 21.37 -11.24 -6.32
C LEU A 144 21.75 -11.39 -7.80
N LYS A 145 20.82 -11.04 -8.72
CA LYS A 145 21.08 -11.09 -10.16
C LYS A 145 22.16 -10.10 -10.60
N THR A 146 22.18 -8.89 -10.02
CA THR A 146 23.21 -7.89 -10.35
C THR A 146 24.60 -8.20 -9.81
N ASN A 147 24.69 -9.02 -8.76
CA ASN A 147 25.95 -9.45 -8.17
C ASN A 147 26.39 -10.84 -8.69
N GLU A 148 25.71 -11.39 -9.70
CA GLU A 148 25.98 -12.72 -10.29
C GLU A 148 25.99 -13.87 -9.26
N ILE A 149 25.25 -13.73 -8.17
CA ILE A 149 25.17 -14.76 -7.12
C ILE A 149 24.16 -15.82 -7.57
N SER A 150 24.62 -16.78 -8.37
CA SER A 150 23.81 -17.82 -9.01
C SER A 150 23.33 -18.94 -8.08
N VAL A 151 23.90 -19.04 -6.87
CA VAL A 151 23.63 -20.14 -5.91
C VAL A 151 22.17 -20.18 -5.42
N PHE A 152 21.41 -19.08 -5.57
CA PHE A 152 20.05 -18.97 -5.06
C PHE A 152 18.94 -18.95 -6.13
N SER A 153 19.26 -19.15 -7.41
CA SER A 153 18.33 -18.80 -8.52
C SER A 153 16.97 -19.51 -8.48
N ASN A 154 16.91 -20.76 -8.03
CA ASN A 154 15.70 -21.58 -8.13
C ASN A 154 14.71 -21.26 -6.99
N ASN A 155 15.15 -21.35 -5.73
CA ASN A 155 14.29 -21.07 -4.56
C ASN A 155 13.77 -19.62 -4.52
N VAL A 156 14.55 -18.70 -5.07
CA VAL A 156 14.21 -17.28 -5.13
C VAL A 156 13.11 -16.99 -6.15
N THR A 157 13.09 -17.73 -7.26
CA THR A 157 12.08 -17.55 -8.32
C THR A 157 10.72 -18.08 -7.85
N ASP A 158 10.70 -19.25 -7.19
CA ASP A 158 9.46 -19.85 -6.68
C ASP A 158 8.82 -19.00 -5.57
N LYS A 159 9.64 -18.44 -4.67
CA LYS A 159 9.17 -17.54 -3.61
C LYS A 159 8.59 -16.25 -4.17
N TYR A 160 9.23 -15.65 -5.18
CA TYR A 160 8.71 -14.46 -5.85
C TYR A 160 7.33 -14.70 -6.47
N LEU A 161 7.18 -15.78 -7.26
CA LEU A 161 5.90 -16.12 -7.90
C LEU A 161 4.80 -16.41 -6.88
N SER A 162 5.15 -17.05 -5.76
CA SER A 162 4.20 -17.30 -4.67
C SER A 162 3.73 -16.00 -4.01
N ILE A 163 4.62 -15.04 -3.77
CA ILE A 163 4.27 -13.75 -3.15
C ILE A 163 3.43 -12.90 -4.11
N GLU A 164 3.79 -12.89 -5.40
CA GLU A 164 3.01 -12.21 -6.45
C GLU A 164 1.57 -12.75 -6.51
N ALA A 165 1.40 -14.07 -6.53
CA ALA A 165 0.06 -14.69 -6.54
C ALA A 165 -0.75 -14.35 -5.29
N GLN A 166 -0.12 -14.37 -4.11
CA GLN A 166 -0.77 -13.97 -2.86
C GLN A 166 -1.18 -12.49 -2.87
N HIS A 167 -0.34 -11.62 -3.41
CA HIS A 167 -0.63 -10.19 -3.54
C HIS A 167 -1.87 -9.96 -4.42
N LEU A 168 -1.91 -10.59 -5.60
CA LEU A 168 -3.03 -10.48 -6.54
C LEU A 168 -4.34 -10.98 -5.92
N GLN A 169 -4.33 -12.15 -5.30
CA GLN A 169 -5.52 -12.70 -4.65
C GLN A 169 -6.02 -11.80 -3.50
N LEU A 170 -5.12 -11.30 -2.65
CA LEU A 170 -5.51 -10.42 -1.55
C LEU A 170 -6.04 -9.08 -2.05
N LYS A 171 -5.54 -8.58 -3.18
CA LYS A 171 -6.04 -7.35 -3.81
C LYS A 171 -7.46 -7.52 -4.31
N GLU A 172 -7.77 -8.64 -4.96
CA GLU A 172 -9.13 -8.99 -5.41
C GLU A 172 -10.08 -9.15 -4.23
N ASP A 173 -9.68 -9.92 -3.21
CA ASP A 173 -10.47 -10.09 -1.98
C ASP A 173 -10.75 -8.75 -1.29
N TYR A 174 -9.74 -7.88 -1.21
CA TYR A 174 -9.87 -6.55 -0.63
C TYR A 174 -10.88 -5.71 -1.40
N GLN A 175 -10.76 -5.67 -2.73
CA GLN A 175 -11.66 -4.90 -3.59
C GLN A 175 -13.10 -5.38 -3.46
N HIS A 176 -13.32 -6.69 -3.46
CA HIS A 176 -14.66 -7.27 -3.25
C HIS A 176 -15.26 -6.87 -1.89
N LEU A 177 -14.50 -6.98 -0.80
CA LEU A 177 -14.98 -6.60 0.53
C LEU A 177 -15.26 -5.10 0.63
N LYS A 178 -14.41 -4.28 0.01
CA LYS A 178 -14.59 -2.84 -0.06
C LYS A 178 -15.91 -2.48 -0.77
N ASP A 179 -16.18 -3.08 -1.93
CA ASP A 179 -17.40 -2.83 -2.70
C ASP A 179 -18.66 -3.18 -1.88
N VAL A 180 -18.62 -4.28 -1.13
CA VAL A 180 -19.71 -4.65 -0.21
C VAL A 180 -19.87 -3.62 0.93
N SER A 181 -18.76 -3.15 1.51
CA SER A 181 -18.77 -2.19 2.62
C SER A 181 -19.17 -0.76 2.21
N SER A 182 -19.02 -0.40 0.93
CA SER A 182 -19.36 0.93 0.41
C SER A 182 -20.85 1.28 0.56
N ASN A 183 -21.71 0.27 0.74
CA ASN A 183 -23.13 0.44 1.04
C ASN A 183 -23.37 1.22 2.35
N TYR A 184 -22.41 1.22 3.28
CA TYR A 184 -22.52 1.88 4.57
C TYR A 184 -22.09 3.35 4.55
N ASP A 185 -21.60 3.88 3.42
CA ASP A 185 -21.28 5.31 3.26
C ASP A 185 -22.47 6.22 3.58
N SER A 186 -23.68 5.72 3.38
CA SER A 186 -24.93 6.40 3.70
C SER A 186 -25.20 6.52 5.21
N LEU A 187 -24.71 5.59 6.03
CA LEU A 187 -24.89 5.60 7.50
C LEU A 187 -24.10 6.74 8.16
N VAL A 188 -23.03 7.19 7.50
CA VAL A 188 -22.20 8.31 7.95
C VAL A 188 -22.77 9.66 7.52
N LYS A 189 -23.66 9.69 6.52
CA LYS A 189 -24.24 10.93 5.95
C LYS A 189 -25.48 11.44 6.69
N ILE A 190 -25.68 11.05 7.95
CA ILE A 190 -26.77 11.61 8.75
C ILE A 190 -26.36 13.04 9.16
N ASP A 191 -26.99 14.00 8.49
CA ASP A 191 -26.99 15.46 8.70
C ASP A 191 -25.77 16.27 8.22
N LYS A 192 -25.91 16.82 7.00
CA LYS A 192 -25.48 18.20 6.69
C LYS A 192 -26.71 19.04 6.39
#